data_AF-A0A7C5LPY4-F1
#
_entry.id   AF-A0A7C5LPY4-F1
#
_cell.length_a   1.000
_cell.length_b   1.000
_cell.length_c   1.000
_cell.angle_alpha   90.00
_cell.angle_beta   90.00
_cell.angle_gamma   90.00
#
_symmetry.space_group_name_H-M   'P 1'
#
loop_
_entity.id
_entity.type
_entity.pdbx_description
1 polymer ?
#
loop_
_entity_poly.entity_id
_entity_poly.type
_entity_poly.pdbx_seq_one_letter_code
_entity_poly.pdbx_strand_id
1 'polypeptide(L)'
;MKTILLTTLIVGGALTLSPTVRAEEARRGGERGERIRERMQEVSKELNLTDEQREKLKPIFQAQAEKMKELRADTTLSREEKMQKWKAIREEFAPKIKEVLTPEQFEKWQKMREEMREKLGERARQRRGDEKK
;
A
#
# COMPACT_ATOMS: atom_id res chain seq x y z
N MET A 1 52.26 43.50 -14.88
CA MET A 1 52.55 43.17 -13.47
C MET A 1 51.37 43.59 -12.59
N LYS A 2 50.70 42.59 -12.00
CA LYS A 2 49.87 42.55 -10.78
C LYS A 2 48.69 41.62 -11.00
N THR A 3 48.97 40.35 -10.71
CA THR A 3 48.07 39.21 -10.55
C THR A 3 47.05 39.49 -9.45
N ILE A 4 45.76 39.31 -9.73
CA ILE A 4 44.77 38.98 -8.71
C ILE A 4 43.97 37.77 -9.22
N LEU A 5 44.23 36.65 -8.55
CA LEU A 5 43.54 35.38 -8.65
C LEU A 5 42.10 35.54 -8.16
N LEU A 6 41.14 35.03 -8.94
CA LEU A 6 39.82 34.69 -8.43
C LEU A 6 39.60 33.20 -8.74
N THR A 7 39.97 32.39 -7.75
CA THR A 7 39.80 30.95 -7.70
C THR A 7 38.32 30.58 -7.77
N THR A 8 37.89 30.01 -8.90
CA THR A 8 36.66 29.21 -8.98
C THR A 8 36.86 27.91 -8.19
N LEU A 9 36.38 27.90 -6.95
CA LEU A 9 36.21 26.69 -6.17
C LEU A 9 34.90 26.03 -6.62
N ILE A 10 34.98 25.08 -7.56
CA ILE A 10 33.89 24.15 -7.85
C ILE A 10 33.87 23.14 -6.71
N VAL A 11 32.95 23.30 -5.77
CA VAL A 11 32.66 22.29 -4.73
C VAL A 11 31.18 21.95 -4.78
N GLY A 12 30.90 20.65 -4.90
CA GLY A 12 29.61 20.04 -4.58
C GLY A 12 28.68 19.86 -5.77
N GLY A 13 28.27 18.67 -6.19
CA GLY A 13 28.50 17.35 -5.62
C GLY A 13 28.35 16.29 -6.70
N ALA A 14 29.22 15.30 -6.64
CA ALA A 14 29.11 14.08 -7.42
C ALA A 14 27.78 13.39 -7.04
N LEU A 15 26.86 13.30 -8.00
CA LEU A 15 25.70 12.40 -7.94
C LEU A 15 26.20 10.96 -8.11
N THR A 16 26.90 10.44 -7.09
CA THR A 16 27.16 9.00 -6.98
C THR A 16 25.85 8.35 -6.57
N LEU A 17 25.05 7.92 -7.54
CA LEU A 17 23.98 6.95 -7.30
C LEU A 17 24.63 5.63 -6.89
N SER A 18 24.94 5.52 -5.60
CA SER A 18 25.48 4.31 -5.00
C SER A 18 24.49 3.15 -5.23
N PRO A 19 24.94 1.97 -5.67
CA PRO A 19 24.09 0.80 -5.93
C PRO A 19 23.32 0.32 -4.68
N THR A 20 23.71 0.79 -3.48
CA THR A 20 23.07 0.50 -2.20
C THR A 20 21.64 1.04 -2.10
N VAL A 21 21.34 2.24 -2.60
CA VAL A 21 19.98 2.83 -2.52
C VAL A 21 19.01 2.04 -3.41
N ARG A 22 19.45 1.64 -4.61
CA ARG A 22 18.66 0.85 -5.56
C ARG A 22 18.47 -0.61 -5.08
N ALA A 23 19.47 -1.17 -4.39
CA ALA A 23 19.36 -2.48 -3.74
C ALA A 23 18.46 -2.46 -2.50
N GLU A 24 18.44 -1.36 -1.73
CA GLU A 24 17.54 -1.16 -0.59
C GLU A 24 16.09 -0.95 -1.05
N GLU A 25 15.88 -0.24 -2.15
CA GLU A 25 14.56 -0.03 -2.76
C GLU A 25 14.00 -1.34 -3.38
N ALA A 26 14.86 -2.14 -4.02
CA ALA A 26 14.50 -3.49 -4.48
C ALA A 26 14.20 -4.45 -3.32
N ARG A 27 14.98 -4.42 -2.22
CA ARG A 27 14.73 -5.21 -1.00
C ARG A 27 13.42 -4.79 -0.31
N ARG A 28 13.17 -3.49 -0.12
CA ARG A 28 11.90 -2.96 0.40
C ARG A 28 10.70 -3.30 -0.49
N GLY A 29 10.89 -3.32 -1.81
CA GLY A 29 9.89 -3.76 -2.78
C GLY A 29 9.54 -5.25 -2.62
N GLY A 30 10.55 -6.11 -2.51
CA GLY A 30 10.39 -7.55 -2.25
C GLY A 30 9.69 -7.84 -0.92
N GLU A 31 10.11 -7.19 0.17
CA GLU A 31 9.49 -7.33 1.48
C GLU A 31 8.04 -6.81 1.54
N ARG A 32 7.70 -5.75 0.78
CA ARG A 32 6.30 -5.30 0.66
C ARG A 32 5.46 -6.32 -0.11
N GLY A 33 6.01 -6.95 -1.15
CA GLY A 33 5.34 -8.02 -1.91
C GLY A 33 5.06 -9.26 -1.05
N GLU A 34 6.05 -9.70 -0.28
CA GLU A 34 5.91 -10.84 0.65
C GLU A 34 4.84 -10.58 1.72
N ARG A 35 4.85 -9.41 2.37
CA ARG A 35 3.82 -9.05 3.36
C ARG A 35 2.40 -9.02 2.79
N ILE A 36 2.23 -8.67 1.50
CA ILE A 36 0.93 -8.71 0.82
C ILE A 36 0.49 -10.16 0.58
N ARG A 37 1.42 -11.03 0.15
CA ARG A 37 1.16 -12.46 -0.03
C ARG A 37 0.77 -13.13 1.29
N GLU A 38 1.53 -12.89 2.35
CA GLU A 38 1.29 -13.44 3.68
C GLU A 38 -0.09 -13.03 4.21
N ARG A 39 -0.46 -11.76 4.08
CA ARG A 39 -1.78 -11.27 4.49
C ARG A 39 -2.92 -11.88 3.68
N MET A 40 -2.71 -12.15 2.40
CA MET A 40 -3.72 -12.84 1.57
C MET A 40 -3.87 -14.31 1.99
N GLN A 41 -2.77 -14.97 2.35
CA GLN A 41 -2.81 -16.33 2.89
C GLN A 41 -3.52 -16.36 4.25
N GLU A 42 -3.27 -15.38 5.12
CA GLU A 42 -3.94 -15.25 6.42
C GLU A 42 -5.45 -15.05 6.24
N VAL A 43 -5.89 -14.13 5.37
CA VAL A 43 -7.31 -13.94 5.06
C VAL A 43 -7.95 -15.21 4.50
N SER A 44 -7.24 -15.93 3.63
CA SER A 44 -7.75 -17.18 3.06
C SER A 44 -7.95 -18.27 4.11
N LYS A 45 -7.03 -18.36 5.08
CA LYS A 45 -7.13 -19.27 6.22
C LYS A 45 -8.25 -18.86 7.16
N GLU A 46 -8.33 -17.58 7.52
CA GLU A 46 -9.34 -17.04 8.41
C GLU A 46 -10.77 -17.25 7.87
N LEU A 47 -10.95 -17.14 6.56
CA LEU A 47 -12.25 -17.37 5.92
C LEU A 47 -12.51 -18.84 5.56
N ASN A 48 -11.56 -19.75 5.81
CA ASN A 48 -11.63 -21.16 5.40
C ASN A 48 -12.07 -21.30 3.92
N LEU A 49 -11.45 -20.53 3.02
CA LEU A 49 -11.84 -20.53 1.61
C LEU A 49 -11.54 -21.87 0.95
N THR A 50 -12.50 -22.41 0.19
CA THR A 50 -12.25 -23.58 -0.67
C THR A 50 -11.33 -23.22 -1.84
N ASP A 51 -10.72 -24.22 -2.49
CA ASP A 51 -9.92 -24.01 -3.70
C ASP A 51 -10.70 -23.26 -4.78
N GLU A 52 -11.95 -23.67 -5.03
CA GLU A 52 -12.82 -23.02 -6.00
C GLU A 52 -13.11 -21.55 -5.65
N GLN A 53 -13.34 -21.24 -4.37
CA GLN A 53 -13.54 -19.86 -3.91
C GLN A 53 -12.27 -19.02 -4.12
N ARG A 54 -11.09 -19.60 -3.83
CA ARG A 54 -9.80 -18.92 -4.05
C ARG A 54 -9.58 -18.61 -5.52
N GLU A 55 -9.87 -19.55 -6.42
CA GLU A 55 -9.75 -19.35 -7.87
C GLU A 55 -10.68 -18.24 -8.38
N LYS A 56 -11.94 -18.22 -7.91
CA LYS A 56 -12.92 -17.18 -8.27
C LYS A 56 -12.56 -15.80 -7.70
N LEU A 57 -12.00 -15.74 -6.49
CA LEU A 57 -11.61 -14.47 -5.85
C LEU A 57 -10.32 -13.86 -6.41
N LYS A 58 -9.42 -14.68 -6.94
CA LYS A 58 -8.13 -14.23 -7.49
C LYS A 58 -8.25 -13.10 -8.53
N PRO A 59 -9.05 -13.23 -9.61
CA PRO A 59 -9.20 -12.15 -10.59
C PRO A 59 -9.86 -10.89 -10.00
N ILE A 60 -10.79 -11.07 -9.04
CA ILE A 60 -11.46 -9.96 -8.34
C ILE A 60 -10.44 -9.13 -7.54
N PHE A 61 -9.58 -9.80 -6.76
CA PHE A 61 -8.55 -9.12 -5.99
C PHE A 61 -7.43 -8.54 -6.85
N GLN A 62 -7.06 -9.19 -7.97
CA GLN A 62 -6.09 -8.63 -8.92
C GLN A 62 -6.60 -7.32 -9.53
N ALA A 63 -7.84 -7.30 -10.02
CA ALA A 63 -8.44 -6.08 -10.56
C ALA A 63 -8.55 -4.97 -9.51
N GLN A 64 -8.92 -5.32 -8.27
CA GLN A 64 -8.92 -4.36 -7.16
C GLN A 64 -7.51 -3.82 -6.89
N ALA A 65 -6.49 -4.68 -6.89
CA ALA A 65 -5.11 -4.29 -6.62
C ALA A 65 -4.55 -3.33 -7.68
N GLU A 66 -4.85 -3.55 -8.96
CA GLU A 66 -4.45 -2.65 -10.05
C GLU A 66 -5.11 -1.27 -9.90
N LYS A 67 -6.43 -1.18 -9.68
CA LYS A 67 -7.08 0.13 -9.43
C LYS A 67 -6.47 0.85 -8.22
N MET A 68 -6.12 0.11 -7.18
CA MET A 68 -5.46 0.66 -5.99
C MET A 68 -4.02 1.11 -6.26
N LYS A 69 -3.32 0.48 -7.20
CA LYS A 69 -1.97 0.87 -7.62
C LYS A 69 -2.03 2.16 -8.45
N GLU A 70 -2.95 2.24 -9.40
CA GLU A 70 -3.22 3.45 -10.19
C GLU A 70 -3.56 4.64 -9.28
N LEU A 71 -4.49 4.45 -8.34
CA LEU A 71 -4.87 5.50 -7.38
C LEU A 71 -3.70 5.98 -6.51
N ARG A 72 -2.77 5.09 -6.15
CA ARG A 72 -1.56 5.47 -5.40
C ARG A 72 -0.61 6.27 -6.27
N ALA A 73 -0.42 5.86 -7.52
CA ALA A 73 0.46 6.49 -8.49
C ALA A 73 -0.03 7.85 -8.97
N ASP A 74 -1.34 8.12 -8.93
CA ASP A 74 -1.93 9.39 -9.33
C ASP A 74 -1.47 10.54 -8.42
N THR A 75 -0.58 11.42 -8.87
CA THR A 75 -0.06 12.55 -8.09
C THR A 75 -0.93 13.80 -8.17
N THR A 76 -2.00 13.79 -8.97
CA THR A 76 -2.86 14.95 -9.20
C THR A 76 -3.93 15.12 -8.12
N LEU A 77 -4.25 14.03 -7.41
CA LEU A 77 -5.30 14.01 -6.39
C LEU A 77 -4.76 14.37 -5.01
N SER A 78 -5.56 15.15 -4.28
CA SER A 78 -5.36 15.38 -2.86
C SER A 78 -5.51 14.08 -2.06
N ARG A 79 -5.00 14.09 -0.83
CA ARG A 79 -5.11 12.94 0.08
C ARG A 79 -6.56 12.58 0.39
N GLU A 80 -7.44 13.56 0.47
CA GLU A 80 -8.85 13.35 0.77
C GLU A 80 -9.58 12.70 -0.41
N GLU A 81 -9.36 13.19 -1.62
CA GLU A 81 -9.90 12.59 -2.84
C GLU A 81 -9.39 11.16 -3.04
N LYS A 82 -8.10 10.90 -2.77
CA LYS A 82 -7.57 9.54 -2.76
C LYS A 82 -8.28 8.64 -1.77
N MET A 83 -8.57 9.15 -0.56
CA MET A 83 -9.31 8.37 0.44
C MET A 83 -10.74 8.06 -0.01
N GLN A 84 -11.43 9.03 -0.63
CA GLN A 84 -12.78 8.82 -1.17
C GLN A 84 -12.78 7.79 -2.30
N LYS A 85 -11.89 7.93 -3.30
CA LYS A 85 -11.75 6.95 -4.39
C LYS A 85 -11.39 5.56 -3.87
N TRP A 86 -10.56 5.49 -2.85
CA TRP A 86 -10.19 4.22 -2.23
C TRP A 86 -11.39 3.52 -1.57
N LYS A 87 -12.29 4.28 -0.93
CA LYS A 87 -13.56 3.74 -0.42
C LYS A 87 -14.45 3.26 -1.56
N ALA A 88 -14.60 4.07 -2.61
CA ALA A 88 -15.40 3.72 -3.77
C ALA A 88 -14.93 2.42 -4.45
N ILE A 89 -13.62 2.25 -4.66
CA ILE A 89 -13.05 0.98 -5.20
C ILE A 89 -13.40 -0.20 -4.27
N ARG A 90 -13.43 -0.01 -2.96
CA ARG A 90 -13.80 -1.11 -2.05
C ARG A 90 -15.27 -1.47 -2.12
N GLU A 91 -16.14 -0.48 -2.26
CA GLU A 91 -17.58 -0.67 -2.39
C GLU A 91 -17.93 -1.31 -3.73
N GLU A 92 -17.24 -0.93 -4.82
CA GLU A 92 -17.40 -1.52 -6.14
C GLU A 92 -17.13 -3.02 -6.17
N PHE A 93 -16.12 -3.49 -5.41
CA PHE A 93 -15.70 -4.89 -5.41
C PHE A 93 -16.38 -5.73 -4.31
N ALA A 94 -16.97 -5.11 -3.29
CA ALA A 94 -17.68 -5.81 -2.22
C ALA A 94 -18.79 -6.76 -2.72
N PRO A 95 -19.69 -6.39 -3.66
CA PRO A 95 -20.72 -7.30 -4.15
C PRO A 95 -20.13 -8.51 -4.88
N LYS A 96 -19.08 -8.31 -5.69
CA LYS A 96 -18.40 -9.40 -6.42
C LYS A 96 -17.77 -10.42 -5.47
N ILE A 97 -17.24 -9.95 -4.35
CA ILE A 97 -16.69 -10.83 -3.30
C ILE A 97 -17.83 -11.57 -2.59
N LYS A 98 -18.94 -10.89 -2.30
CA LYS A 98 -20.12 -11.48 -1.66
C LYS A 98 -20.73 -12.63 -2.47
N GLU A 99 -20.68 -12.57 -3.79
CA GLU A 99 -21.18 -13.64 -4.68
C GLU A 99 -20.37 -14.94 -4.58
N VAL A 100 -19.11 -14.88 -4.13
CA VAL A 100 -18.22 -16.04 -4.03
C VAL A 100 -18.17 -16.60 -2.60
N LEU A 101 -18.33 -15.72 -1.60
CA LEU A 101 -18.29 -16.08 -0.19
C LEU A 101 -19.67 -16.53 0.31
N THR A 102 -19.68 -17.39 1.33
CA THR A 102 -20.91 -17.61 2.11
C THR A 102 -21.26 -16.34 2.92
N PRO A 103 -22.53 -16.17 3.37
CA PRO A 103 -22.90 -15.03 4.20
C PRO A 103 -22.02 -14.87 5.45
N GLU A 104 -21.70 -15.98 6.12
CA GLU A 104 -20.85 -16.01 7.32
C GLU A 104 -19.40 -15.61 7.00
N GLN A 105 -18.84 -16.12 5.90
CA GLN A 105 -17.50 -15.74 5.44
C GLN A 105 -17.45 -14.25 5.05
N PHE A 106 -18.50 -13.75 4.40
CA PHE A 106 -18.59 -12.33 4.02
C PHE A 106 -18.66 -11.43 5.26
N GLU A 107 -19.46 -11.78 6.26
CA GLU A 107 -19.53 -11.04 7.52
C GLU A 107 -18.16 -11.02 8.24
N LYS A 108 -17.49 -12.18 8.32
CA LYS A 108 -16.14 -12.27 8.89
C LYS A 108 -15.15 -11.38 8.11
N TRP A 109 -15.20 -11.41 6.78
CA TRP A 109 -14.38 -10.54 5.94
C TRP A 109 -14.64 -9.04 6.19
N GLN A 110 -15.90 -8.65 6.37
CA GLN A 110 -16.25 -7.26 6.71
C GLN A 110 -15.68 -6.85 8.07
N LYS A 111 -15.81 -7.69 9.11
CA LYS A 111 -15.25 -7.43 10.45
C LYS A 111 -13.73 -7.28 10.41
N MET A 112 -13.03 -8.20 9.74
CA MET A 112 -11.57 -8.10 9.56
C MET A 112 -11.17 -6.78 8.89
N ARG A 113 -11.94 -6.32 7.90
CA ARG A 113 -11.68 -5.03 7.23
C ARG A 113 -11.88 -3.83 8.13
N GLU A 114 -12.87 -3.88 9.01
CA GLU A 114 -13.16 -2.82 9.98
C GLU A 114 -12.06 -2.73 11.03
N GLU A 115 -11.67 -3.85 11.64
CA GLU A 115 -10.57 -3.91 12.61
C GLU A 115 -9.26 -3.38 12.02
N MET A 116 -8.95 -3.74 10.77
CA MET A 116 -7.77 -3.21 10.08
C MET A 116 -7.83 -1.70 9.91
N ARG A 117 -9.01 -1.13 9.66
CA ARG A 117 -9.21 0.33 9.54
C ARG A 117 -9.03 1.00 10.90
N GLU A 118 -9.56 0.41 11.95
CA GLU A 118 -9.43 0.93 13.32
C GLU A 118 -7.97 0.94 13.76
N LYS A 119 -7.26 -0.20 13.64
CA LYS A 119 -5.82 -0.32 13.97
C LYS A 119 -4.97 0.70 13.21
N LEU A 120 -5.29 0.98 11.94
CA LEU A 120 -4.62 2.03 11.17
C LEU A 120 -4.93 3.44 11.70
N GLY A 121 -6.18 3.68 12.10
CA GLY A 121 -6.60 4.93 12.73
C GLY A 121 -5.91 5.16 14.07
N GLU A 122 -5.82 4.14 14.91
CA GLU A 122 -5.10 4.18 16.19
C GLU A 122 -3.63 4.51 16.01
N ARG A 123 -2.93 3.81 15.10
CA ARG A 123 -1.52 4.10 14.78
C ARG A 123 -1.32 5.54 14.30
N ALA A 124 -2.25 6.07 13.51
CA ALA A 124 -2.20 7.46 13.07
C ALA A 124 -2.41 8.45 14.23
N ARG A 125 -3.30 8.14 15.17
CA ARG A 125 -3.51 8.94 16.39
C ARG A 125 -2.29 8.91 17.30
N GLN A 126 -1.69 7.75 17.50
CA GLN A 126 -0.50 7.57 18.33
C GLN A 126 0.66 8.42 17.79
N ARG A 127 0.97 8.33 16.49
CA ARG A 127 2.03 9.14 15.86
C ARG A 127 1.83 10.65 16.05
N ARG A 128 0.58 11.12 15.94
CA ARG A 128 0.24 12.54 16.16
C ARG A 128 0.37 12.94 17.63
N GLY A 129 0.14 12.02 18.56
CA GLY A 129 0.34 12.25 19.99
C GLY A 129 1.82 12.34 20.37
N ASP A 130 2.64 11.47 19.80
CA ASP A 130 4.09 11.44 20.01
C ASP A 130 4.80 12.68 19.43
N GLU A 131 4.32 13.23 18.30
CA GLU A 131 4.83 14.49 17.73
C GLU A 131 4.54 15.74 18.57
N LYS A 132 3.61 15.66 19.54
CA LYS A 132 3.21 16.79 20.40
C LYS A 132 3.89 16.79 21.78
N LYS A 133 4.67 15.77 22.11
CA LYS A 133 5.49 15.69 23.32
C LYS A 133 6.93 16.08 23.02
#